data_AF-A0A7Z0ZU32-F1
#
_entry.id   AF-A0A7Z0ZU32-F1
#
_cell.length_a   1.000
_cell.length_b   1.000
_cell.length_c   1.000
_cell.angle_alpha   90.00
_cell.angle_beta   90.00
_cell.angle_gamma   90.00
#
_symmetry.space_group_name_H-M   'P 1'
#
loop_
_entity.id
_entity.type
_entity.pdbx_description
1 polymer ?
#
loop_
_entity_poly.entity_id
_entity_poly.type
_entity_poly.pdbx_seq_one_letter_code
_entity_poly.pdbx_strand_id
1 'polypeptide(L)'
;MLRSILFGTALSACAFGLASWSIETDRSTEHTHGLFEIREEARRFISHENAEGHQQWEVLEPNLKTLVPRCAVPLKTQWTPKSLGPSKRSVMVICTVAVPNAVMRRWDVLVPVEPKPNQTGSPAASHRSERAGARTRLDVSE
;
A
#
# COMPACT_ATOMS: atom_id res chain seq x y z
N MET A 1 8.47 -58.32 -36.56
CA MET A 1 7.23 -57.51 -36.44
C MET A 1 7.39 -56.58 -35.25
N LEU A 2 7.50 -55.28 -35.53
CA LEU A 2 7.81 -54.22 -34.56
C LEU A 2 6.50 -53.77 -33.88
N ARG A 3 6.40 -53.90 -32.55
CA ARG A 3 5.27 -53.35 -31.78
C ARG A 3 5.72 -52.06 -31.08
N SER A 4 5.43 -50.94 -31.72
CA SER A 4 5.56 -49.60 -31.13
C SER A 4 4.53 -49.44 -30.01
N ILE A 5 5.00 -49.28 -28.78
CA ILE A 5 4.18 -48.87 -27.64
C ILE A 5 4.36 -47.36 -27.50
N LEU A 6 3.32 -46.61 -27.87
CA LEU A 6 3.25 -45.16 -27.66
C LEU A 6 3.06 -44.91 -26.15
N PHE A 7 4.14 -44.51 -25.47
CA PHE A 7 4.06 -43.97 -24.11
C PHE A 7 3.60 -42.52 -24.19
N GLY A 8 2.31 -42.28 -23.95
CA GLY A 8 1.75 -40.94 -23.83
C GLY A 8 2.28 -40.24 -22.57
N THR A 9 3.10 -39.22 -22.74
CA THR A 9 3.53 -38.33 -21.66
C THR A 9 2.44 -37.30 -21.39
N ALA A 10 1.63 -37.52 -20.35
CA ALA A 10 0.74 -36.47 -19.83
C ALA A 10 1.57 -35.47 -19.01
N LEU A 11 2.06 -34.40 -19.66
CA LEU A 11 2.59 -33.23 -18.96
C LEU A 11 1.42 -32.43 -18.37
N SER A 12 1.03 -32.77 -17.15
CA SER A 12 0.14 -31.93 -16.34
C SER A 12 0.92 -30.67 -15.90
N ALA A 13 0.77 -29.58 -16.66
CA ALA A 13 1.33 -28.29 -16.30
C ALA A 13 0.58 -27.74 -15.07
N CYS A 14 1.16 -27.90 -13.89
CA CYS A 14 0.70 -27.21 -12.68
C CYS A 14 0.98 -25.71 -12.83
N ALA A 15 0.07 -24.99 -13.48
CA ALA A 15 0.00 -23.54 -13.40
C ALA A 15 -0.65 -23.15 -12.06
N PHE A 16 0.07 -23.37 -10.95
CA PHE A 16 -0.27 -22.67 -9.71
C PHE A 16 0.05 -21.21 -9.96
N GLY A 17 -0.98 -20.43 -10.30
CA GLY A 17 -0.87 -19.00 -10.49
C GLY A 17 -0.19 -18.40 -9.26
N LEU A 18 0.95 -17.76 -9.48
CA LEU A 18 1.58 -16.91 -8.49
C LEU A 18 0.65 -15.71 -8.29
N ALA A 19 -0.38 -15.87 -7.47
CA ALA A 19 -1.11 -14.73 -6.94
C ALA A 19 -0.06 -13.91 -6.17
N SER A 20 0.32 -12.76 -6.73
CA SER A 20 1.12 -11.80 -5.99
C SER A 20 0.34 -11.45 -4.73
N TRP A 21 0.87 -11.82 -3.57
CA TRP A 21 0.25 -11.46 -2.32
C TRP A 21 0.13 -9.93 -2.23
N SER A 22 -1.04 -9.44 -1.87
CA SER A 22 -1.28 -8.01 -1.62
C SER A 22 -2.09 -7.85 -0.33
N ILE A 23 -1.91 -6.71 0.34
CA ILE A 23 -2.62 -6.40 1.59
C ILE A 23 -4.13 -6.48 1.40
N GLU A 24 -4.66 -6.16 0.23
CA GLU A 24 -6.09 -6.23 -0.06
C GLU A 24 -6.65 -7.65 0.15
N THR A 25 -5.83 -8.68 -0.04
CA THR A 25 -6.22 -10.08 0.18
C THR A 25 -5.88 -10.61 1.58
N ASP A 26 -5.10 -9.87 2.37
CA ASP A 26 -4.75 -10.25 3.74
C ASP A 26 -5.85 -9.86 4.73
N ARG A 27 -6.94 -10.63 4.65
CA ARG A 27 -8.13 -10.48 5.47
C ARG A 27 -7.99 -11.25 6.79
N SER A 28 -8.64 -10.72 7.81
CA SER A 28 -8.70 -11.39 9.10
C SER A 28 -9.34 -12.77 9.02
N THR A 29 -8.81 -13.68 9.84
CA THR A 29 -9.35 -15.03 10.05
C THR A 29 -9.94 -15.14 11.46
N GLU A 30 -10.35 -16.35 11.84
CA GLU A 30 -10.78 -16.63 13.21
C GLU A 30 -9.70 -16.31 14.25
N HIS A 31 -8.42 -16.52 13.89
CA HIS A 31 -7.32 -16.45 14.84
C HIS A 31 -6.37 -15.28 14.58
N THR A 32 -6.32 -14.76 13.36
CA THR A 32 -5.38 -13.71 12.96
C THR A 32 -6.12 -12.45 12.55
N HIS A 33 -5.60 -11.29 12.96
CA HIS A 33 -6.08 -10.02 12.43
C HIS A 33 -5.31 -9.66 11.16
N GLY A 34 -6.04 -9.48 10.06
CA GLY A 34 -5.49 -9.16 8.75
C GLY A 34 -4.95 -7.74 8.67
N LEU A 35 -3.90 -7.57 7.88
CA LEU A 35 -3.28 -6.28 7.59
C LEU A 35 -4.24 -5.34 6.88
N PHE A 36 -5.19 -5.87 6.10
CA PHE A 36 -6.23 -5.06 5.49
C PHE A 36 -7.03 -4.30 6.55
N GLU A 37 -7.59 -5.01 7.55
CA GLU A 37 -8.44 -4.37 8.55
C GLU A 37 -7.65 -3.38 9.43
N ILE A 38 -6.37 -3.67 9.71
CA ILE A 38 -5.47 -2.72 10.39
C ILE A 38 -5.30 -1.45 9.56
N ARG A 39 -5.05 -1.57 8.26
CA ARG A 39 -4.87 -0.41 7.36
C ARG A 39 -6.16 0.38 7.21
N GLU A 40 -7.31 -0.28 7.10
CA GLU A 40 -8.61 0.38 7.01
C GLU A 40 -8.92 1.19 8.27
N GLU A 41 -8.58 0.68 9.44
CA GLU A 41 -8.81 1.43 10.67
C GLU A 41 -7.91 2.68 10.74
N ALA A 42 -6.65 2.57 10.31
CA ALA A 42 -5.77 3.73 10.16
C ALA A 42 -6.30 4.73 9.11
N ARG A 43 -6.87 4.25 7.99
CA ARG A 43 -7.52 5.10 6.96
C ARG A 43 -8.71 5.86 7.51
N ARG A 44 -9.55 5.23 8.33
CA ARG A 44 -10.68 5.92 8.99
C ARG A 44 -10.19 7.04 9.90
N PHE A 45 -9.18 6.76 10.73
CA PHE A 45 -8.56 7.77 11.58
C PHE A 45 -8.01 8.95 10.76
N ILE A 46 -7.23 8.68 9.72
CA ILE A 46 -6.67 9.74 8.86
C ILE A 46 -7.75 10.49 8.08
N SER A 47 -8.83 9.83 7.66
CA SER A 47 -9.95 10.52 7.03
C SER A 47 -10.58 11.57 7.95
N HIS A 48 -10.68 11.26 9.24
CA HIS A 48 -11.18 12.21 10.25
C HIS A 48 -10.18 13.35 10.45
N GLU A 49 -8.90 13.04 10.69
CA GLU A 49 -7.83 14.05 10.86
C GLU A 49 -7.71 14.98 9.65
N ASN A 50 -7.84 14.45 8.44
CA ASN A 50 -7.80 15.22 7.20
C ASN A 50 -9.01 16.14 7.02
N ALA A 51 -10.17 15.80 7.59
CA ALA A 51 -11.35 16.66 7.55
C ALA A 51 -11.23 17.85 8.52
N GLU A 52 -10.45 17.69 9.59
CA GLU A 52 -10.23 18.73 10.61
C GLU A 52 -8.99 19.61 10.33
N GLY A 53 -8.01 19.10 9.57
CA GLY A 53 -6.70 19.72 9.41
C GLY A 53 -6.40 20.36 8.05
N HIS A 54 -5.43 21.27 8.04
CA HIS A 54 -4.86 21.84 6.79
C HIS A 54 -3.90 20.89 6.08
N GLN A 55 -3.11 20.10 6.82
CA GLN A 55 -2.20 19.11 6.25
C GLN A 55 -2.97 17.83 5.93
N GLN A 56 -2.92 17.42 4.67
CA GLN A 56 -3.51 16.17 4.21
C GLN A 56 -2.50 15.03 4.33
N TRP A 57 -2.95 13.87 4.81
CA TRP A 57 -2.14 12.67 5.00
C TRP A 57 -2.68 11.50 4.17
N GLU A 58 -1.77 10.61 3.78
CA GLU A 58 -2.09 9.35 3.14
C GLU A 58 -1.56 8.18 3.98
N VAL A 59 -2.37 7.12 4.08
CA VAL A 59 -2.03 5.91 4.84
C VAL A 59 -1.30 4.92 3.96
N LEU A 60 -0.08 4.60 4.37
CA LEU A 60 0.77 3.61 3.73
C LEU A 60 0.41 2.20 4.18
N GLU A 61 1.14 1.23 3.65
CA GLU A 61 1.01 -0.16 4.04
C GLU A 61 1.59 -0.39 5.44
N PRO A 62 0.91 -1.15 6.33
CA PRO A 62 1.51 -1.63 7.56
C PRO A 62 2.73 -2.53 7.26
N ASN A 63 3.56 -2.77 8.26
CA ASN A 63 4.68 -3.70 8.12
C ASN A 63 4.14 -5.10 7.75
N LEU A 64 4.49 -5.60 6.57
CA LEU A 64 4.06 -6.89 6.03
C LEU A 64 4.48 -8.10 6.88
N LYS A 65 5.41 -7.93 7.82
CA LYS A 65 5.80 -8.96 8.80
C LYS A 65 4.92 -8.95 10.05
N THR A 66 3.95 -8.05 10.15
CA THR A 66 3.04 -7.97 11.29
C THR A 66 2.11 -9.18 11.28
N LEU A 67 2.16 -9.97 12.34
CA LEU A 67 1.25 -11.06 12.58
C LEU A 67 0.73 -10.93 14.01
N VAL A 68 -0.55 -10.61 14.15
CA VAL A 68 -1.19 -10.40 15.44
C VAL A 68 -2.47 -11.23 15.55
N PRO A 69 -2.84 -11.67 16.75
CA PRO A 69 -4.09 -12.40 16.94
C PRO A 69 -5.29 -11.52 16.64
N ARG A 70 -6.39 -12.13 16.19
CA ARG A 70 -7.66 -11.43 15.92
C ARG A 70 -8.07 -10.60 17.14
N CYS A 71 -8.38 -9.32 16.93
CA CYS A 71 -8.94 -8.51 18.01
C CYS A 71 -10.38 -8.93 18.31
N ALA A 72 -10.70 -9.12 19.60
CA ALA A 72 -12.03 -9.50 20.08
C ALA A 72 -12.94 -8.29 20.37
N VAL A 73 -12.35 -7.09 20.37
CA VAL A 73 -13.04 -5.81 20.58
C VAL A 73 -12.75 -4.87 19.42
N PRO A 74 -13.54 -3.80 19.23
CA PRO A 74 -13.20 -2.77 18.26
C PRO A 74 -11.78 -2.23 18.48
N LEU A 75 -11.08 -2.03 17.36
CA LEU A 75 -9.77 -1.41 17.37
C LEU A 75 -9.88 0.05 17.84
N LYS A 76 -8.81 0.54 18.46
CA LYS A 76 -8.63 1.96 18.77
C LYS A 76 -7.54 2.53 17.90
N THR A 77 -7.61 3.83 17.64
CA THR A 77 -6.61 4.55 16.85
C THR A 77 -6.22 5.84 17.53
N GLN A 78 -4.95 6.19 17.38
CA GLN A 78 -4.39 7.46 17.81
C GLN A 78 -3.14 7.77 17.00
N TRP A 79 -2.73 9.04 16.96
CA TRP A 79 -1.37 9.38 16.56
C TRP A 79 -0.37 8.67 17.45
N THR A 80 0.68 8.09 16.86
CA THR A 80 1.73 7.45 17.66
C THR A 80 2.42 8.49 18.56
N PRO A 81 2.48 8.28 19.89
CA PRO A 81 3.15 9.20 20.79
C PRO A 81 4.62 9.41 20.42
N LYS A 82 5.10 10.66 20.49
CA LYS A 82 6.49 11.02 20.19
C LYS A 82 7.50 10.25 21.06
N SER A 83 7.12 9.88 22.28
CA SER A 83 7.95 9.12 23.22
C SER A 83 8.31 7.71 22.73
N LEU A 84 7.55 7.14 21.79
CA LEU A 84 7.82 5.81 21.23
C LEU A 84 8.85 5.83 20.09
N GLY A 85 9.45 7.01 19.83
CA GLY A 85 10.53 7.17 18.86
C GLY A 85 10.22 6.84 17.40
N PRO A 86 8.98 6.95 16.85
CA PRO A 86 8.83 6.81 15.41
C PRO A 86 9.53 7.97 14.72
N SER A 87 10.57 7.67 13.92
CA SER A 87 11.22 8.68 13.07
C SER A 87 10.27 9.20 11.98
N LYS A 88 9.26 8.39 11.61
CA LYS A 88 8.21 8.72 10.66
C LYS A 88 6.86 8.84 11.37
N ARG A 89 6.02 9.77 10.91
CA ARG A 89 4.65 9.93 11.42
C ARG A 89 3.87 8.64 11.12
N SER A 90 3.13 8.15 12.12
CA SER A 90 2.34 6.94 12.02
C SER A 90 1.06 7.04 12.85
N VAL A 91 0.07 6.23 12.49
CA VAL A 91 -1.10 5.93 13.31
C VAL A 91 -0.81 4.66 14.10
N MET A 92 -1.08 4.68 15.40
CA MET A 92 -1.06 3.49 16.23
C MET A 92 -2.47 2.88 16.24
N VAL A 93 -2.58 1.66 15.74
CA VAL A 93 -3.81 0.85 15.75
C VAL A 93 -3.70 -0.15 16.91
N ILE A 94 -4.65 -0.12 17.84
CA ILE A 94 -4.54 -0.77 19.15
C ILE A 94 -5.66 -1.78 19.32
N CYS A 95 -5.29 -3.00 19.71
CA CYS A 95 -6.20 -3.99 20.26
C CYS A 95 -5.99 -4.15 21.76
N THR A 96 -7.03 -3.86 22.54
CA THR A 96 -6.95 -3.97 24.01
C THR A 96 -7.28 -5.38 24.52
N VAL A 97 -8.05 -6.15 23.74
CA VAL A 97 -8.42 -7.53 24.05
C VAL A 97 -8.40 -8.35 22.75
N ALA A 98 -7.41 -9.22 22.61
CA ALA A 98 -7.36 -10.20 21.52
C ALA A 98 -8.21 -11.44 21.85
N VAL A 99 -8.62 -12.17 20.81
CA VAL A 99 -9.20 -13.51 20.96
C VAL A 99 -8.26 -14.38 21.81
N PRO A 100 -8.77 -15.20 22.74
CA PRO A 100 -7.93 -15.96 23.67
C PRO A 100 -6.81 -16.72 22.97
N ASN A 101 -5.57 -16.42 23.37
CA ASN A 101 -4.38 -17.11 22.90
C ASN A 101 -3.30 -17.07 23.99
N ALA A 102 -2.29 -17.95 23.87
CA ALA A 102 -1.25 -18.11 24.87
C ALA A 102 -0.15 -17.02 24.83
N VAL A 103 -0.05 -16.25 23.73
CA VAL A 103 1.14 -15.46 23.40
C VAL A 103 0.92 -13.97 23.63
N MET A 104 -0.19 -13.42 23.14
CA MET A 104 -0.41 -11.98 22.98
C MET A 104 -1.86 -11.63 23.25
N ARG A 105 -2.15 -11.11 24.45
CA ARG A 105 -3.52 -10.74 24.87
C ARG A 105 -3.96 -9.34 24.42
N ARG A 106 -3.01 -8.50 24.05
CA ARG A 106 -3.16 -7.12 23.58
C ARG A 106 -2.02 -6.81 22.62
N TRP A 107 -2.23 -5.86 21.72
CA TRP A 107 -1.21 -5.46 20.76
C TRP A 107 -1.46 -4.06 20.22
N ASP A 108 -0.41 -3.46 19.68
CA ASP A 108 -0.47 -2.24 18.89
C ASP A 108 0.38 -2.41 17.63
N VAL A 109 -0.08 -1.82 16.53
CA VAL A 109 0.58 -1.84 15.23
C VAL A 109 0.72 -0.40 14.75
N LEU A 110 1.94 -0.04 14.36
CA LEU A 110 2.22 1.28 13.78
C LEU A 110 2.01 1.23 12.28
N VAL A 111 1.05 2.00 11.78
CA VAL A 111 0.76 2.15 10.35
C VAL A 111 1.35 3.49 9.88
N PRO A 112 2.37 3.47 9.00
CA PRO A 112 3.00 4.70 8.53
C PRO A 112 2.05 5.59 7.73
N VAL A 113 2.28 6.90 7.81
CA VAL A 113 1.62 7.88 6.94
C VAL A 113 2.62 8.80 6.28
N GLU A 114 2.22 9.40 5.17
CA GLU A 114 2.99 10.46 4.52
C GLU A 114 2.12 11.67 4.20
N PRO A 115 2.70 12.88 4.15
CA PRO A 115 1.99 14.06 3.67
C PRO A 115 1.59 13.86 2.21
N LYS A 116 0.34 14.16 1.85
CA LYS A 116 -0.03 14.27 0.44
C LYS A 116 0.70 15.47 -0.17
N PRO A 117 1.25 15.36 -1.38
CA PRO A 117 1.81 16.51 -2.07
C PRO A 117 0.70 17.55 -2.27
N ASN A 118 0.92 18.78 -1.84
CA ASN A 118 0.03 19.88 -2.15
C ASN A 118 0.05 20.08 -3.67
N GLN A 119 -1.10 19.92 -4.33
CA GLN A 119 -1.23 20.17 -5.79
C GLN A 119 -1.16 21.67 -6.14
N THR A 120 -0.43 22.47 -5.38
CA THR A 120 -0.22 23.89 -5.65
C THR A 120 1.01 24.04 -6.53
N GLY A 121 0.81 23.91 -7.85
CA GLY A 121 1.76 24.36 -8.87
C GLY A 121 2.69 23.29 -9.42
N SER A 122 2.16 22.39 -10.25
CA SER A 122 2.97 21.76 -11.30
C SER A 122 2.76 22.60 -12.57
N PRO A 123 3.72 23.42 -13.04
CA PRO A 123 3.60 24.04 -14.34
C PRO A 123 3.68 22.91 -15.36
N ALA A 124 2.60 22.74 -16.13
CA ALA A 124 2.60 21.92 -17.31
C ALA A 124 3.86 22.23 -18.13
N ALA A 125 4.76 21.26 -18.24
CA ALA A 125 5.85 21.30 -19.20
C ALA A 125 5.22 21.19 -20.59
N SER A 126 4.77 22.34 -21.10
CA SER A 126 4.45 22.54 -22.50
C SER A 126 5.75 22.36 -23.29
N HIS A 127 5.96 21.16 -23.82
CA HIS A 127 6.96 20.90 -24.85
C HIS A 127 6.68 21.82 -26.04
N ARG A 128 7.31 23.00 -26.04
CA ARG A 128 7.40 23.88 -27.20
C ARG A 128 8.37 23.21 -28.17
N SER A 129 7.80 22.55 -29.18
CA SER A 129 8.54 22.07 -30.34
C SER A 129 9.07 23.28 -31.11
N GLU A 130 10.32 23.67 -30.86
CA GLU A 130 11.06 24.58 -31.72
C GLU A 130 11.41 23.83 -33.02
N ARG A 131 10.50 23.91 -33.99
CA ARG A 131 10.81 23.59 -35.37
C ARG A 131 11.50 24.81 -35.98
N ALA A 132 12.83 24.77 -35.99
CA ALA A 132 13.66 25.74 -36.69
C ALA A 132 13.24 25.82 -38.16
N GLY A 133 12.58 26.92 -38.54
CA GLY A 133 12.30 27.27 -39.91
C GLY A 133 13.56 27.84 -40.56
N ALA A 134 14.17 27.08 -41.47
CA ALA A 134 15.18 27.59 -42.38
C ALA A 134 14.49 28.55 -43.37
N ARG A 135 14.66 29.86 -43.15
CA ARG A 135 14.39 30.90 -44.16
C ARG A 135 15.66 31.15 -44.95
N THR A 136 15.71 30.62 -46.16
CA THR A 136 16.68 31.04 -47.18
C THR A 136 16.20 32.38 -47.74
N ARG A 137 16.82 33.49 -47.33
CA ARG A 137 16.75 34.77 -48.06
C ARG A 137 17.88 34.73 -49.10
N LEU A 138 17.51 34.61 -50.37
CA LEU A 138 18.34 35.02 -51.50
C LEU A 138 17.96 36.47 -51.78
N ASP A 139 18.85 37.39 -51.46
CA ASP A 139 18.77 38.79 -51.90
C ASP A 139 19.09 38.86 -53.40
N VAL A 140 18.30 39.67 -54.10
CA VAL A 140 18.41 40.00 -55.53
C VAL A 140 18.69 41.50 -55.63
N SER A 141 19.72 41.81 -56.42
CA SER A 141 20.01 43.05 -57.18
C SER A 141 20.51 44.31 -56.46
N GLU A 142 21.70 44.77 -56.87
CA GLU A 142 21.85 45.80 -57.93
C GLU A 142 23.05 45.48 -58.83
#